data_AF-A0A6V8ECT3-F1
#
_entry.id   AF-A0A6V8ECT3-F1
#
_cell.length_a   1.000
_cell.length_b   1.000
_cell.length_c   1.000
_cell.angle_alpha   90.00
_cell.angle_beta   90.00
_cell.angle_gamma   90.00
#
_symmetry.space_group_name_H-M   'P 1'
#
loop_
_entity.id
_entity.type
_entity.pdbx_description
1 polymer ?
#
loop_
_entity_poly.entity_id
_entity_poly.type
_entity_poly.pdbx_seq_one_letter_code
_entity_poly.pdbx_strand_id
1 'polypeptide(L)'
;MMSERVRLAFTIGYIGRHFHGSQIQPDVRTVQGELIKAFTKLNWMKKESGHNLVLSSRTDAGVNVRRNGGVVTLDRSLWESLNHRKMIRAVDDRLPDEIAFLNVYEVPDDWNPRLASRRIYKYRLEGIQGWQYPGEVFQDWLDLFVGSYDATNFAKLEEGKNPIRKIFHCSPWRVNGRVVGFEIIGEAFLWNQVRRTAMALYGLSTGELTQHQIIEAIRRPEISVDFGVAPPEWLILWDVIWPDFHHPESGDSCVSFTPPPSVDFPERTMMGRWEAGCKLEMESLIFHEWSKIGKLPHIPHKS
;
A
#
# COMPACT_ATOMS: atom_id res chain seq x y z
N MET A 1 -24.52 14.60 26.44
CA MET A 1 -23.19 15.20 26.64
C MET A 1 -22.26 14.59 25.60
N MET A 2 -21.46 15.40 24.91
CA MET A 2 -20.48 14.87 23.96
C MET A 2 -19.34 14.18 24.73
N SER A 3 -18.81 13.08 24.19
CA SER A 3 -17.70 12.34 24.80
C SER A 3 -16.47 13.24 25.02
N GLU A 4 -15.77 13.11 26.15
CA GLU A 4 -14.51 13.81 26.41
C GLU A 4 -13.39 13.40 25.45
N ARG A 5 -13.58 12.28 24.74
CA ARG A 5 -12.67 11.74 23.74
C ARG A 5 -13.30 11.84 22.36
N VAL A 6 -12.46 11.91 21.35
CA VAL A 6 -12.84 11.92 19.95
C VAL A 6 -12.02 10.90 19.18
N ARG A 7 -12.69 10.14 18.32
CA ARG A 7 -12.06 9.19 17.41
C ARG A 7 -11.83 9.85 16.06
N LEU A 8 -10.59 9.87 15.62
CA LEU A 8 -10.16 10.52 14.38
C LEU A 8 -9.63 9.48 13.41
N ALA A 9 -10.29 9.32 12.27
CA ALA A 9 -9.78 8.55 11.16
C ALA A 9 -8.82 9.43 10.35
N PHE A 10 -7.67 8.89 9.99
CA PHE A 10 -6.66 9.61 9.21
C PHE A 10 -6.19 8.80 8.01
N THR A 11 -5.60 9.47 7.02
CA THR A 11 -4.86 8.82 5.94
C THR A 11 -3.40 9.21 5.96
N ILE A 12 -2.55 8.27 5.55
CA ILE A 12 -1.10 8.41 5.50
C ILE A 12 -0.56 7.81 4.21
N GLY A 13 0.57 8.33 3.74
CA GLY A 13 1.44 7.67 2.78
C GLY A 13 2.84 7.49 3.36
N TYR A 14 3.61 6.54 2.83
CA TYR A 14 5.04 6.45 3.14
C TYR A 14 5.86 5.73 2.07
N ILE A 15 7.16 6.04 2.04
CA ILE A 15 8.18 5.34 1.24
C ILE A 15 8.71 4.14 2.03
N GLY A 16 8.48 2.94 1.51
CA GLY A 16 8.62 1.69 2.27
C GLY A 16 10.06 1.31 2.66
N ARG A 17 11.06 1.67 1.83
CA ARG A 17 12.46 1.24 2.03
C ARG A 17 13.08 1.69 3.35
N HIS A 18 12.49 2.68 4.03
CA HIS A 18 12.99 3.23 5.29
C HIS A 18 12.42 2.54 6.53
N PHE A 19 11.54 1.56 6.36
CA PHE A 19 10.77 0.95 7.45
C PHE A 19 10.77 -0.58 7.38
N HIS A 20 10.81 -1.21 8.57
CA HIS A 20 10.60 -2.64 8.77
C HIS A 20 9.10 -2.99 8.81
N GLY A 21 8.33 -2.35 7.95
CA GLY A 21 6.89 -2.49 7.82
C GLY A 21 6.11 -1.43 8.59
N SER A 22 4.80 -1.51 8.44
CA SER A 22 3.89 -0.50 9.01
C SER A 22 3.66 -0.64 10.50
N GLN A 23 3.56 -1.87 11.03
CA GLN A 23 3.20 -2.14 12.43
C GLN A 23 4.41 -2.08 13.34
N ILE A 24 4.20 -1.61 14.56
CA ILE A 24 5.25 -1.55 15.57
C ILE A 24 5.82 -2.94 15.87
N GLN A 25 7.14 -3.01 15.97
CA GLN A 25 7.93 -4.20 16.30
C GLN A 25 9.08 -3.75 17.21
N PRO A 26 9.57 -4.61 18.12
CA PRO A 26 10.72 -4.29 18.95
C PRO A 26 11.96 -3.93 18.12
N ASP A 27 12.71 -2.93 18.58
CA ASP A 27 14.06 -2.59 18.10
C ASP A 27 14.22 -2.22 16.61
N VAL A 28 13.11 -2.03 15.88
CA VAL A 28 13.14 -1.64 14.47
C VAL A 28 12.27 -0.42 14.17
N ARG A 29 12.66 0.33 13.15
CA ARG A 29 11.92 1.51 12.71
C ARG A 29 10.68 1.12 11.92
N THR A 30 9.51 1.63 12.32
CA THR A 30 8.20 1.30 11.73
C THR A 30 7.36 2.56 11.56
N VAL A 31 6.43 2.55 10.61
CA VAL A 31 5.56 3.72 10.32
C VAL A 31 4.68 4.06 11.53
N GLN A 32 4.04 3.05 12.14
CA GLN A 32 3.24 3.22 13.34
C GLN A 32 4.08 3.78 14.50
N GLY A 33 5.34 3.36 14.65
CA GLY A 33 6.27 3.88 15.64
C GLY A 33 6.58 5.37 15.45
N GLU A 34 6.86 5.82 14.23
CA GLU A 34 7.10 7.25 13.94
C GLU A 34 5.84 8.10 14.14
N LEU A 35 4.65 7.59 13.79
CA LEU A 35 3.38 8.25 14.11
C LEU A 35 3.21 8.42 15.62
N ILE A 36 3.33 7.35 16.39
CA ILE A 36 3.22 7.41 17.87
C ILE A 36 4.22 8.42 18.44
N LYS A 37 5.45 8.44 17.95
CA LYS A 37 6.49 9.40 18.35
C LYS A 37 6.10 10.84 18.01
N ALA A 38 5.52 11.10 16.84
CA ALA A 38 5.02 12.43 16.47
C ALA A 38 3.88 12.89 17.40
N PHE A 39 2.86 12.05 17.63
CA PHE A 39 1.76 12.34 18.56
C PHE A 39 2.23 12.53 20.00
N THR A 40 3.25 11.77 20.43
CA THR A 40 3.85 11.91 21.77
C THR A 40 4.61 13.23 21.91
N LYS A 41 5.41 13.63 20.90
CA LYS A 41 6.14 14.91 20.90
C LYS A 41 5.21 16.13 20.94
N LEU A 42 4.00 15.98 20.40
CA LEU A 42 2.95 17.01 20.45
C LEU A 42 2.19 17.04 21.78
N ASN A 43 2.51 16.14 22.72
CA ASN A 43 1.77 15.91 23.97
C ASN A 43 0.29 15.51 23.76
N TRP A 44 -0.04 14.90 22.61
CA TRP A 44 -1.40 14.46 22.30
C TRP A 44 -1.65 12.99 22.68
N MET A 45 -0.58 12.22 22.87
CA MET A 45 -0.61 10.84 23.32
C MET A 45 0.36 10.67 24.49
N LYS A 46 -0.13 10.17 25.62
CA LYS A 46 0.72 9.84 26.78
C LYS A 46 1.25 8.42 26.63
N LYS A 47 2.47 8.16 27.10
CA LYS A 47 3.10 6.83 27.06
C LYS A 47 2.29 5.76 27.82
N GLU A 48 1.57 6.16 28.87
CA GLU A 48 0.77 5.28 29.72
C GLU A 48 -0.55 4.82 29.09
N SER A 49 -1.01 5.49 28.02
CA SER A 49 -2.36 5.29 27.45
C SER A 49 -2.51 4.06 26.54
N GLY A 50 -1.46 3.26 26.37
CA GLY A 50 -1.43 2.18 25.38
C GLY A 50 -1.42 2.67 23.93
N HIS A 51 -1.37 1.72 22.97
CA HIS A 51 -1.36 2.02 21.55
C HIS A 51 -2.75 2.41 21.03
N ASN A 52 -3.11 3.68 21.21
CA ASN A 52 -4.39 4.25 20.74
C ASN A 52 -4.40 4.57 19.23
N LEU A 53 -3.40 4.12 18.48
CA LEU A 53 -3.26 4.35 17.04
C LEU A 53 -3.24 3.01 16.31
N VAL A 54 -4.20 2.80 15.41
CA VAL A 54 -4.35 1.55 14.64
C VAL A 54 -4.36 1.87 13.16
N LEU A 55 -3.53 1.18 12.37
CA LEU A 55 -3.52 1.28 10.91
C LEU A 55 -4.51 0.30 10.28
N SER A 56 -5.02 0.65 9.10
CA SER A 56 -5.93 -0.16 8.30
C SER A 56 -5.24 -1.37 7.70
N SER A 57 -4.28 -1.12 6.79
CA SER A 57 -3.52 -2.17 6.12
C SER A 57 -2.17 -2.33 6.79
N ARG A 58 -1.82 -3.58 7.10
CA ARG A 58 -0.47 -3.97 7.51
C ARG A 58 0.36 -4.25 6.27
N THR A 59 1.47 -3.55 6.12
CA THR A 59 2.42 -3.76 5.02
C THR A 59 3.74 -4.33 5.54
N ASP A 60 4.40 -5.11 4.66
CA ASP A 60 5.73 -5.66 4.88
C ASP A 60 6.80 -4.57 4.87
N ALA A 61 7.99 -4.92 5.38
CA ALA A 61 9.19 -4.11 5.20
C ALA A 61 9.44 -3.81 3.72
N GLY A 62 9.78 -2.55 3.40
CA GLY A 62 10.07 -2.12 2.04
C GLY A 62 8.85 -1.78 1.17
N VAL A 63 7.62 -2.10 1.58
CA VAL A 63 6.42 -1.85 0.77
C VAL A 63 6.06 -0.37 0.78
N ASN A 64 5.96 0.20 -0.41
CA ASN A 64 5.58 1.58 -0.62
C ASN A 64 4.08 1.79 -0.44
N VAL A 65 3.67 2.97 0.02
CA VAL A 65 2.27 3.29 0.27
C VAL A 65 1.95 4.68 -0.20
N ARG A 66 1.06 4.76 -1.19
CA ARG A 66 0.49 6.03 -1.62
C ARG A 66 -0.55 6.51 -0.60
N ARG A 67 -1.50 5.65 -0.25
CA ARG A 67 -2.57 5.96 0.71
C ARG A 67 -2.99 4.73 1.50
N ASN A 68 -2.78 4.80 2.80
CA ASN A 68 -3.34 3.89 3.80
C ASN A 68 -4.15 4.72 4.80
N GLY A 69 -4.92 4.05 5.64
CA GLY A 69 -5.69 4.71 6.69
C GLY A 69 -5.27 4.26 8.07
N GLY A 70 -5.79 4.96 9.06
CA GLY A 70 -5.73 4.56 10.45
C GLY A 70 -6.72 5.34 11.28
N VAL A 71 -6.69 5.07 12.57
CA VAL A 71 -7.49 5.77 13.55
C VAL A 71 -6.66 6.09 14.78
N VAL A 72 -6.94 7.22 15.39
CA VAL A 72 -6.41 7.61 16.70
C VAL A 72 -7.51 8.19 17.56
N THR A 73 -7.52 7.88 18.86
CA THR A 73 -8.43 8.52 19.82
C THR A 73 -7.66 9.58 20.61
N LEU A 74 -8.18 10.81 20.65
CA LEU A 74 -7.59 11.98 21.32
C LEU A 74 -8.62 12.66 22.24
N ASP A 75 -8.19 13.69 22.98
CA ASP A 75 -9.10 14.53 23.76
C ASP A 75 -9.95 15.40 22.83
N ARG A 76 -11.25 15.51 23.13
CA ARG A 76 -12.18 16.31 22.32
C ARG A 76 -11.81 17.79 22.31
N SER A 77 -11.45 18.34 23.46
CA SER A 77 -11.02 19.75 23.58
C SER A 77 -9.80 20.07 22.71
N LEU A 78 -8.88 19.11 22.54
CA LEU A 78 -7.74 19.24 21.64
C LEU A 78 -8.21 19.34 20.18
N TRP A 79 -9.10 18.44 19.75
CA TRP A 79 -9.65 18.49 18.39
C TRP A 79 -10.48 19.76 18.14
N GLU A 80 -11.29 20.21 19.09
CA GLU A 80 -12.05 21.46 18.95
C GLU A 80 -11.12 22.68 18.82
N SER A 81 -9.95 22.66 19.46
CA SER A 81 -8.93 23.71 19.31
C SER A 81 -8.17 23.65 17.98
N LEU A 82 -8.15 22.48 17.34
CA LEU A 82 -7.40 22.17 16.12
C LEU A 82 -8.36 21.80 15.00
N ASN A 83 -8.55 22.69 14.03
CA ASN A 83 -9.21 22.25 12.80
C ASN A 83 -8.34 21.20 12.04
N HIS A 84 -9.00 20.47 11.14
CA HIS A 84 -8.42 19.55 10.19
C HIS A 84 -7.03 19.95 9.66
N ARG A 85 -6.93 21.17 9.11
CA ARG A 85 -5.73 21.72 8.50
C ARG A 85 -4.59 21.90 9.50
N LYS A 86 -4.90 22.40 10.70
CA LYS A 86 -3.90 22.61 11.77
C LYS A 86 -3.36 21.27 12.28
N MET A 87 -4.21 20.27 12.42
CA MET A 87 -3.78 18.94 12.86
C MET A 87 -2.86 18.29 11.83
N ILE A 88 -3.22 18.31 10.55
CA ILE A 88 -2.37 17.79 9.48
C ILE A 88 -0.99 18.42 9.55
N ARG A 89 -0.91 19.75 9.52
CA ARG A 89 0.36 20.47 9.57
C ARG A 89 1.18 20.12 10.81
N ALA A 90 0.55 20.11 11.99
CA ALA A 90 1.25 19.85 13.23
C ALA A 90 1.82 18.42 13.30
N VAL A 91 1.11 17.41 12.79
CA VAL A 91 1.61 16.02 12.76
C VAL A 91 2.70 15.87 11.69
N ASP A 92 2.44 16.37 10.48
CA ASP A 92 3.35 16.29 9.34
C ASP A 92 4.70 16.98 9.65
N ASP A 93 4.68 18.15 10.31
CA ASP A 93 5.87 18.88 10.78
C ASP A 93 6.72 18.11 11.84
N ARG A 94 6.26 16.94 12.32
CA ARG A 94 7.03 16.05 13.23
C ARG A 94 7.34 14.69 12.62
N LEU A 95 6.79 14.39 11.45
CA LEU A 95 7.09 13.18 10.70
C LEU A 95 8.37 13.39 9.89
N PRO A 96 9.08 12.30 9.57
CA PRO A 96 10.18 12.36 8.62
C PRO A 96 9.63 12.47 7.18
N ASP A 97 10.41 13.04 6.25
CA ASP A 97 9.95 13.36 4.88
C ASP A 97 9.40 12.17 4.10
N GLU A 98 9.80 10.96 4.45
CA GLU A 98 9.32 9.71 3.85
C GLU A 98 7.92 9.26 4.33
N ILE A 99 7.27 9.98 5.26
CA ILE A 99 5.88 9.75 5.67
C ILE A 99 5.09 11.05 5.48
N ALA A 100 3.95 10.97 4.79
CA ALA A 100 3.02 12.08 4.66
C ALA A 100 1.74 11.80 5.45
N PHE A 101 1.33 12.74 6.32
CA PHE A 101 0.03 12.73 6.98
C PHE A 101 -0.99 13.50 6.14
N LEU A 102 -1.86 12.79 5.44
CA LEU A 102 -2.59 13.35 4.30
C LEU A 102 -3.94 13.96 4.67
N ASN A 103 -4.66 13.33 5.60
CA ASN A 103 -6.05 13.70 5.92
C ASN A 103 -6.44 13.26 7.33
N VAL A 104 -7.38 13.93 7.98
CA VAL A 104 -7.93 13.52 9.30
C VAL A 104 -9.36 14.01 9.57
N TYR A 105 -10.29 13.14 9.91
CA TYR A 105 -11.67 13.54 10.25
C TYR A 105 -12.18 12.82 11.49
N GLU A 106 -13.10 13.48 12.20
CA GLU A 106 -13.89 12.85 13.27
C GLU A 106 -14.80 11.77 12.68
N VAL A 107 -14.83 10.62 13.33
CA VAL A 107 -15.64 9.46 12.97
C VAL A 107 -16.35 8.90 14.21
N PRO A 108 -17.42 8.10 14.06
CA PRO A 108 -18.04 7.39 15.16
C PRO A 108 -17.04 6.57 16.00
N ASP A 109 -17.31 6.42 17.30
CA ASP A 109 -16.40 5.75 18.24
C ASP A 109 -16.14 4.27 17.90
N ASP A 110 -17.05 3.63 17.18
CA ASP A 110 -16.96 2.24 16.71
C ASP A 110 -16.34 2.10 15.32
N TRP A 111 -16.00 3.21 14.64
CA TRP A 111 -15.38 3.15 13.32
C TRP A 111 -14.04 2.40 13.36
N ASN A 112 -13.88 1.46 12.43
CA ASN A 112 -12.73 0.58 12.39
C ASN A 112 -11.98 0.69 11.06
N PRO A 113 -10.71 1.15 11.07
CA PRO A 113 -9.94 1.33 9.84
C PRO A 113 -9.74 0.03 9.07
N ARG A 114 -9.84 -1.14 9.71
CA ARG A 114 -9.65 -2.44 9.05
C ARG A 114 -10.85 -2.86 8.20
N LEU A 115 -12.06 -2.33 8.48
CA LEU A 115 -13.30 -2.59 7.74
C LEU A 115 -13.38 -1.75 6.45
N ALA A 116 -12.33 -1.85 5.63
CA ALA A 116 -12.30 -1.27 4.29
C ALA A 116 -13.09 -2.15 3.32
N SER A 117 -13.81 -1.53 2.38
CA SER A 117 -14.52 -2.25 1.31
C SER A 117 -13.60 -2.69 0.19
N ARG A 118 -12.51 -1.95 -0.05
CA ARG A 118 -11.53 -2.28 -1.10
C ARG A 118 -10.11 -1.88 -0.68
N ARG A 119 -9.15 -2.66 -1.13
CA ARG A 119 -7.72 -2.33 -1.14
C ARG A 119 -7.21 -2.47 -2.57
N ILE A 120 -6.45 -1.48 -3.00
CA ILE A 120 -5.89 -1.40 -4.35
C ILE A 120 -4.38 -1.50 -4.22
N TYR A 121 -3.78 -2.47 -4.89
CA TYR A 121 -2.33 -2.60 -4.98
C TYR A 121 -1.88 -2.47 -6.43
N LYS A 122 -0.73 -1.85 -6.63
CA LYS A 122 -0.01 -1.86 -7.91
C LYS A 122 1.35 -2.52 -7.70
N TYR A 123 1.75 -3.35 -8.63
CA TYR A 123 3.06 -4.00 -8.59
C TYR A 123 3.77 -3.81 -9.93
N ARG A 124 5.00 -3.27 -9.90
CA ARG A 124 5.85 -3.08 -11.10
C ARG A 124 6.62 -4.36 -11.41
N LEU A 125 6.11 -5.19 -12.32
CA LEU A 125 6.75 -6.46 -12.67
C LEU A 125 8.08 -6.28 -13.38
N GLU A 126 8.26 -5.19 -14.13
CA GLU A 126 9.54 -4.87 -14.78
C GLU A 126 10.71 -4.74 -13.78
N GLY A 127 10.43 -4.45 -12.51
CA GLY A 127 11.45 -4.42 -11.47
C GLY A 127 11.97 -5.80 -11.07
N ILE A 128 11.30 -6.88 -11.47
CA ILE A 128 11.81 -8.24 -11.30
C ILE A 128 12.76 -8.54 -12.45
N GLN A 129 14.04 -8.77 -12.14
CA GLN A 129 15.04 -9.12 -13.14
C GLN A 129 14.61 -10.38 -13.90
N GLY A 130 14.59 -10.32 -15.23
CA GLY A 130 14.18 -11.42 -16.10
C GLY A 130 12.69 -11.43 -16.47
N TRP A 131 11.89 -10.50 -15.94
CA TRP A 131 10.49 -10.37 -16.34
C TRP A 131 10.36 -10.10 -17.84
N GLN A 132 9.51 -10.87 -18.51
CA GLN A 132 9.17 -10.69 -19.92
C GLN A 132 7.67 -10.42 -20.05
N TYR A 133 7.30 -9.31 -20.67
CA TYR A 133 5.88 -9.02 -20.89
C TYR A 133 5.30 -10.02 -21.91
N PRO A 134 4.27 -10.81 -21.55
CA PRO A 134 3.80 -11.89 -22.41
C PRO A 134 2.86 -11.41 -23.54
N GLY A 135 2.68 -10.10 -23.72
CA GLY A 135 1.81 -9.56 -24.76
C GLY A 135 0.32 -9.70 -24.43
N GLU A 136 -0.46 -10.11 -25.42
CA GLU A 136 -1.93 -10.12 -25.36
C GLU A 136 -2.48 -11.10 -24.31
N VAL A 137 -1.79 -12.22 -24.07
CA VAL A 137 -2.22 -13.25 -23.09
C VAL A 137 -2.09 -12.79 -21.63
N PHE A 138 -1.50 -11.61 -21.37
CA PHE A 138 -1.30 -11.14 -20.00
C PHE A 138 -2.62 -10.96 -19.25
N GLN A 139 -3.67 -10.50 -19.93
CA GLN A 139 -4.98 -10.34 -19.29
C GLN A 139 -5.53 -11.70 -18.82
N ASP A 140 -5.42 -12.74 -19.65
CA ASP A 140 -5.87 -14.09 -19.30
C ASP A 140 -5.18 -14.61 -18.04
N TRP A 141 -3.88 -14.31 -17.86
CA TRP A 141 -3.14 -14.70 -16.65
C TRP A 141 -3.62 -13.96 -15.41
N LEU A 142 -3.99 -12.68 -15.54
CA LEU A 142 -4.50 -11.87 -14.43
C LEU A 142 -5.90 -12.32 -14.03
N ASP A 143 -6.73 -12.73 -14.99
CA ASP A 143 -8.10 -13.20 -14.77
C ASP A 143 -8.16 -14.49 -13.95
N LEU A 144 -7.09 -15.30 -13.95
CA LEU A 144 -6.96 -16.47 -13.07
C LEU A 144 -7.10 -16.12 -11.58
N PHE A 145 -6.76 -14.89 -11.19
CA PHE A 145 -6.79 -14.43 -9.79
C PHE A 145 -8.08 -13.70 -9.43
N VAL A 146 -9.05 -13.55 -10.35
CA VAL A 146 -10.30 -12.82 -10.10
C VAL A 146 -11.37 -13.76 -9.54
N GLY A 147 -12.14 -13.28 -8.58
CA GLY A 147 -13.19 -14.04 -7.90
C GLY A 147 -12.89 -14.32 -6.43
N SER A 148 -13.63 -15.27 -5.85
CA SER A 148 -13.47 -15.71 -4.46
C SER A 148 -12.82 -17.08 -4.41
N TYR A 149 -11.69 -17.21 -3.71
CA TYR A 149 -10.95 -18.47 -3.59
C TYR A 149 -10.14 -18.53 -2.30
N ASP A 150 -9.68 -19.74 -1.96
CA ASP A 150 -8.71 -19.95 -0.89
C ASP A 150 -7.31 -19.53 -1.35
N ALA A 151 -6.78 -18.46 -0.76
CA ALA A 151 -5.50 -17.88 -1.17
C ALA A 151 -4.29 -18.48 -0.43
N THR A 152 -4.42 -19.64 0.22
CA THR A 152 -3.36 -20.27 1.02
C THR A 152 -2.05 -20.45 0.24
N ASN A 153 -2.10 -21.01 -0.98
CA ASN A 153 -0.90 -21.19 -1.82
C ASN A 153 -0.28 -19.89 -2.32
N PHE A 154 -1.04 -18.80 -2.29
CA PHE A 154 -0.57 -17.47 -2.68
C PHE A 154 -0.20 -16.64 -1.47
N ALA A 155 -0.19 -17.15 -0.25
CA ALA A 155 0.04 -16.33 0.94
C ALA A 155 0.85 -17.05 2.01
N LYS A 156 1.35 -16.29 2.97
CA LYS A 156 1.74 -16.85 4.26
C LYS A 156 0.53 -16.78 5.19
N LEU A 157 -0.09 -17.92 5.49
CA LEU A 157 -1.25 -17.97 6.35
C LEU A 157 -0.83 -17.74 7.82
N GLU A 158 -1.42 -16.73 8.46
CA GLU A 158 -1.31 -16.55 9.90
C GLU A 158 -2.31 -17.47 10.61
N GLU A 159 -1.96 -17.95 11.81
CA GLU A 159 -2.82 -18.82 12.61
C GLU A 159 -4.21 -18.21 12.85
N GLY A 160 -5.26 -19.01 12.67
CA GLY A 160 -6.66 -18.60 12.88
C GLY A 160 -7.23 -17.63 11.84
N LYS A 161 -6.50 -17.27 10.78
CA LYS A 161 -7.04 -16.45 9.69
C LYS A 161 -7.85 -17.29 8.70
N ASN A 162 -9.04 -16.81 8.36
CA ASN A 162 -9.78 -17.30 7.21
C ASN A 162 -8.94 -17.02 5.93
N PRO A 163 -8.63 -18.05 5.11
CA PRO A 163 -7.83 -17.88 3.90
C PRO A 163 -8.63 -17.42 2.67
N ILE A 164 -9.97 -17.44 2.73
CA ILE A 164 -10.82 -17.05 1.61
C ILE A 164 -10.67 -15.57 1.32
N ARG A 165 -10.34 -15.22 0.07
CA ARG A 165 -10.18 -13.85 -0.39
C ARG A 165 -10.98 -13.61 -1.65
N LYS A 166 -11.55 -12.40 -1.75
CA LYS A 166 -12.30 -11.94 -2.91
C LYS A 166 -11.49 -10.86 -3.63
N ILE A 167 -11.10 -11.17 -4.86
CA ILE A 167 -10.48 -10.24 -5.79
C ILE A 167 -11.55 -9.78 -6.77
N PHE A 168 -11.75 -8.46 -6.84
CA PHE A 168 -12.73 -7.84 -7.72
C PHE A 168 -12.18 -7.67 -9.13
N HIS A 169 -10.94 -7.19 -9.27
CA HIS A 169 -10.30 -6.93 -10.55
C HIS A 169 -8.79 -7.18 -10.45
N CYS A 170 -8.21 -7.66 -11.54
CA CYS A 170 -6.77 -7.75 -11.74
C CYS A 170 -6.49 -7.33 -13.18
N SER A 171 -5.75 -6.24 -13.40
CA SER A 171 -5.61 -5.63 -14.72
C SER A 171 -4.18 -5.15 -14.99
N PRO A 172 -3.75 -5.04 -16.25
CA PRO A 172 -2.44 -4.51 -16.59
C PRO A 172 -2.29 -3.08 -16.09
N TRP A 173 -1.26 -2.82 -15.28
CA TRP A 173 -0.90 -1.45 -14.92
C TRP A 173 -0.17 -0.83 -16.11
N ARG A 174 -0.82 0.15 -16.74
CA ARG A 174 -0.29 0.86 -17.91
C ARG A 174 0.21 2.26 -17.53
N VAL A 175 1.36 2.62 -18.08
CA VAL A 175 1.94 3.98 -18.04
C VAL A 175 2.28 4.37 -19.47
N ASN A 176 1.67 5.45 -19.98
CA ASN A 176 1.83 5.90 -21.36
C ASN A 176 1.61 4.77 -22.40
N GLY A 177 0.56 3.96 -22.20
CA GLY A 177 0.21 2.81 -23.05
C GLY A 177 1.02 1.54 -22.80
N ARG A 178 2.22 1.63 -22.21
CA ARG A 178 3.11 0.51 -21.90
C ARG A 178 2.67 -0.21 -20.62
N VAL A 179 2.62 -1.54 -20.65
CA VAL A 179 2.36 -2.36 -19.45
C VAL A 179 3.64 -2.44 -18.62
N VAL A 180 3.59 -1.99 -17.37
CA VAL A 180 4.73 -2.02 -16.43
C VAL A 180 4.56 -3.07 -15.33
N GLY A 181 3.36 -3.64 -15.22
CA GLY A 181 3.00 -4.63 -14.21
C GLY A 181 1.49 -4.77 -14.11
N PHE A 182 0.97 -4.92 -12.90
CA PHE A 182 -0.47 -5.12 -12.68
C PHE A 182 -1.03 -4.28 -11.53
N GLU A 183 -2.32 -3.99 -11.61
CA GLU A 183 -3.16 -3.50 -10.52
C GLU A 183 -4.07 -4.64 -10.06
N ILE A 184 -4.19 -4.82 -8.75
CA ILE A 184 -5.11 -5.80 -8.15
C ILE A 184 -5.98 -5.11 -7.10
N ILE A 185 -7.29 -5.31 -7.22
CA ILE A 185 -8.31 -4.75 -6.34
C ILE A 185 -9.04 -5.89 -5.66
N GLY A 186 -9.00 -5.92 -4.34
CA GLY A 186 -9.65 -6.95 -3.53
C GLY A 186 -10.27 -6.38 -2.27
N GLU A 187 -11.09 -7.17 -1.61
CA GLU A 187 -11.70 -6.80 -0.31
C GLU A 187 -10.62 -6.73 0.78
N ALA A 188 -9.82 -7.78 0.87
CA ALA A 188 -8.66 -7.88 1.74
C ALA A 188 -7.60 -8.74 1.06
N PHE A 189 -6.38 -8.74 1.62
CA PHE A 189 -5.28 -9.57 1.17
C PHE A 189 -4.63 -10.25 2.37
N LEU A 190 -4.17 -11.49 2.19
CA LEU A 190 -3.34 -12.19 3.17
C LEU A 190 -1.89 -11.68 3.13
N TRP A 191 -1.12 -12.07 4.14
CA TRP A 191 0.31 -11.74 4.21
C TRP A 191 1.05 -12.32 2.99
N ASN A 192 1.89 -11.49 2.35
CA ASN A 192 2.60 -11.78 1.10
C ASN A 192 1.74 -12.03 -0.14
N GLN A 193 0.40 -11.90 -0.08
CA GLN A 193 -0.47 -12.36 -1.17
C GLN A 193 -0.12 -11.77 -2.54
N VAL A 194 -0.09 -10.44 -2.62
CA VAL A 194 0.19 -9.74 -3.89
C VAL A 194 1.60 -10.04 -4.42
N ARG A 195 2.58 -10.21 -3.52
CA ARG A 195 3.98 -10.49 -3.88
C ARG A 195 4.18 -11.93 -4.38
N ARG A 196 3.39 -12.87 -3.87
CA ARG A 196 3.33 -14.26 -4.36
C ARG A 196 2.58 -14.36 -5.68
N THR A 197 1.51 -13.60 -5.86
CA THR A 197 0.87 -13.41 -7.18
C THR A 197 1.87 -12.87 -8.21
N ALA A 198 2.69 -11.87 -7.84
CA ALA A 198 3.73 -11.35 -8.72
C ALA A 198 4.77 -12.42 -9.11
N MET A 199 5.17 -13.30 -8.18
CA MET A 199 6.06 -14.42 -8.52
C MET A 199 5.41 -15.49 -9.39
N ALA A 200 4.13 -15.80 -9.17
CA ALA A 200 3.38 -16.71 -10.02
C ALA A 200 3.33 -16.20 -11.47
N LEU A 201 3.03 -14.90 -11.65
CA LEU A 201 3.08 -14.25 -12.96
C LEU A 201 4.48 -14.30 -13.56
N TYR A 202 5.53 -14.03 -12.77
CA TYR A 202 6.92 -14.13 -13.22
C TYR A 202 7.26 -15.53 -13.72
N GLY A 203 6.89 -16.59 -12.97
CA GLY A 203 7.13 -17.97 -13.39
C GLY A 203 6.37 -18.35 -14.68
N LEU A 204 5.18 -17.78 -14.92
CA LEU A 204 4.51 -17.92 -16.22
C LEU A 204 5.31 -17.23 -17.34
N SER A 205 5.87 -16.04 -17.06
CA SER A 205 6.64 -15.28 -18.06
C SER A 205 7.95 -15.95 -18.48
N THR A 206 8.58 -16.70 -17.57
CA THR A 206 9.83 -17.42 -17.83
C THR A 206 9.61 -18.85 -18.33
N GLY A 207 8.36 -19.33 -18.35
CA GLY A 207 8.01 -20.71 -18.71
C GLY A 207 8.30 -21.74 -17.61
N GLU A 208 8.71 -21.30 -16.41
CA GLU A 208 8.87 -22.15 -15.23
C GLU A 208 7.54 -22.68 -14.70
N LEU A 209 6.45 -21.95 -14.95
CA LEU A 209 5.09 -22.32 -14.58
C LEU A 209 4.17 -22.33 -15.80
N THR A 210 3.13 -23.14 -15.71
CA THR A 210 2.01 -23.18 -16.64
C THR A 210 0.74 -22.62 -15.98
N GLN A 211 -0.19 -22.11 -16.78
CA GLN A 211 -1.49 -21.66 -16.26
C GLN A 211 -2.23 -22.78 -15.49
N HIS A 212 -2.07 -24.02 -15.94
CA HIS A 212 -2.65 -25.19 -15.26
C HIS A 212 -2.15 -25.33 -13.82
N GLN A 213 -0.85 -25.12 -13.56
CA GLN A 213 -0.30 -25.15 -12.21
C GLN A 213 -0.87 -24.04 -11.32
N ILE A 214 -1.11 -22.85 -11.87
CA ILE A 214 -1.77 -21.75 -11.12
C ILE A 214 -3.23 -22.12 -10.79
N ILE A 215 -3.96 -22.66 -11.76
CA ILE A 215 -5.35 -23.12 -11.57
C ILE A 215 -5.42 -24.22 -10.51
N GLU A 216 -4.52 -25.21 -10.55
CA GLU A 216 -4.45 -26.25 -9.54
C GLU A 216 -4.12 -25.69 -8.17
N ALA A 217 -3.18 -24.74 -8.06
CA ALA A 217 -2.86 -24.10 -6.78
C ALA A 217 -4.05 -23.33 -6.17
N ILE A 218 -4.97 -22.81 -6.99
CA ILE A 218 -6.22 -22.18 -6.54
C ILE A 218 -7.27 -23.23 -6.16
N ARG A 219 -7.42 -24.28 -6.96
CA ARG A 219 -8.46 -25.31 -6.77
C ARG A 219 -8.13 -26.31 -5.67
N ARG A 220 -6.86 -26.50 -5.38
CA ARG A 220 -6.33 -27.49 -4.44
C ARG A 220 -5.45 -26.83 -3.37
N PRO A 221 -6.02 -25.97 -2.51
CA PRO A 221 -5.27 -25.26 -1.47
C PRO A 221 -4.62 -26.20 -0.45
N GLU A 222 -5.07 -27.46 -0.37
CA GLU A 222 -4.48 -28.51 0.47
C GLU A 222 -3.13 -29.03 -0.05
N ILE A 223 -2.85 -28.87 -1.34
CA ILE A 223 -1.54 -29.16 -1.92
C ILE A 223 -0.70 -27.89 -1.86
N SER A 224 0.29 -27.88 -0.98
CA SER A 224 1.17 -26.72 -0.82
C SER A 224 2.00 -26.46 -2.08
N VAL A 225 1.96 -25.21 -2.54
CA VAL A 225 2.81 -24.68 -3.60
C VAL A 225 3.49 -23.42 -3.09
N ASP A 226 4.81 -23.32 -3.31
CA ASP A 226 5.55 -22.10 -3.01
C ASP A 226 6.04 -21.42 -4.29
N PHE A 227 5.42 -20.31 -4.65
CA PHE A 227 5.85 -19.47 -5.76
C PHE A 227 7.06 -18.58 -5.40
N GLY A 228 7.50 -18.57 -4.14
CA GLY A 228 8.44 -17.57 -3.64
C GLY A 228 7.77 -16.22 -3.38
N VAL A 229 8.55 -15.23 -2.96
CA VAL A 229 8.02 -13.91 -2.57
C VAL A 229 8.78 -12.81 -3.31
N ALA A 230 8.07 -12.07 -4.16
CA ALA A 230 8.69 -11.02 -4.97
C ALA A 230 9.21 -9.85 -4.12
N PRO A 231 10.19 -9.05 -4.59
CA PRO A 231 10.73 -7.94 -3.81
C PRO A 231 9.67 -6.88 -3.43
N PRO A 232 9.70 -6.34 -2.20
CA PRO A 232 8.65 -5.45 -1.71
C PRO A 232 8.70 -4.04 -2.33
N GLU A 233 9.87 -3.57 -2.79
CA GLU A 233 10.04 -2.20 -3.32
C GLU A 233 9.20 -1.92 -4.57
N TRP A 234 8.77 -2.97 -5.28
CA TRP A 234 7.94 -2.88 -6.47
C TRP A 234 6.44 -2.85 -6.17
N LEU A 235 6.05 -3.11 -4.92
CA LEU A 235 4.67 -3.09 -4.47
C LEU A 235 4.30 -1.72 -3.89
N ILE A 236 3.16 -1.20 -4.33
CA ILE A 236 2.52 -0.01 -3.77
C ILE A 236 1.14 -0.40 -3.24
N LEU A 237 0.84 -0.14 -1.97
CA LEU A 237 -0.54 0.03 -1.54
C LEU A 237 -1.04 1.37 -2.10
N TRP A 238 -1.83 1.28 -3.16
CA TRP A 238 -2.25 2.44 -3.92
C TRP A 238 -3.36 3.21 -3.22
N ASP A 239 -4.37 2.49 -2.72
CA ASP A 239 -5.49 3.08 -2.00
C ASP A 239 -6.20 2.07 -1.09
N VAL A 240 -6.92 2.61 -0.11
CA VAL A 240 -7.83 1.86 0.77
C VAL A 240 -9.15 2.62 0.78
N ILE A 241 -10.24 1.94 0.45
CA ILE A 241 -11.56 2.56 0.31
C ILE A 241 -12.46 2.08 1.45
N TRP A 242 -13.14 3.02 2.11
CA TRP A 242 -14.17 2.76 3.11
C TRP A 242 -15.51 3.30 2.62
N PRO A 243 -16.65 2.66 2.96
CA PRO A 243 -17.97 3.18 2.64
C PRO A 243 -18.24 4.56 3.26
N ASP A 244 -17.85 4.74 4.53
CA ASP A 244 -18.23 5.90 5.35
C ASP A 244 -17.09 6.89 5.60
N PHE A 245 -16.00 6.80 4.83
CA PHE A 245 -14.89 7.74 4.90
C PHE A 245 -14.50 8.17 3.49
N HIS A 246 -14.95 9.36 3.10
CA HIS A 246 -14.63 9.96 1.82
C HIS A 246 -13.29 10.67 1.86
N HIS A 247 -12.45 10.41 0.87
CA HIS A 247 -11.24 11.16 0.60
C HIS A 247 -11.18 11.55 -0.88
N PRO A 248 -10.46 12.63 -1.23
CA PRO A 248 -10.35 13.08 -2.61
C PRO A 248 -9.89 11.95 -3.53
N GLU A 249 -10.60 11.77 -4.65
CA GLU A 249 -10.19 10.85 -5.70
C GLU A 249 -8.82 11.25 -6.27
N SER A 250 -8.13 10.25 -6.79
CA SER A 250 -6.88 10.43 -7.50
C SER A 250 -7.17 11.16 -8.82
N GLY A 251 -6.64 12.36 -9.02
CA GLY A 251 -6.54 12.90 -10.38
C GLY A 251 -5.55 12.08 -11.21
N ASP A 252 -5.45 12.35 -12.52
CA ASP A 252 -4.51 11.64 -13.38
C ASP A 252 -3.06 11.78 -12.86
N SER A 253 -2.46 10.63 -12.55
CA SER A 253 -1.05 10.52 -12.21
C SER A 253 -0.23 10.72 -13.49
N CYS A 254 0.22 11.95 -13.74
CA CYS A 254 1.22 12.23 -14.78
C CYS A 254 2.56 11.61 -14.35
N VAL A 255 2.79 10.36 -14.75
CA VAL A 255 4.03 9.63 -14.48
C VAL A 255 4.59 9.08 -15.77
N SER A 256 5.91 9.15 -15.89
CA SER A 256 6.67 8.43 -16.89
C SER A 256 7.59 7.46 -16.16
N PHE A 257 7.58 6.21 -16.58
CA PHE A 257 8.56 5.22 -16.15
C PHE A 257 9.52 4.94 -17.30
N THR A 258 10.81 4.89 -16.99
CA THR A 258 11.84 4.54 -17.97
C THR A 258 11.68 3.07 -18.34
N PRO A 259 11.62 2.74 -19.65
CA PRO A 259 11.56 1.34 -20.09
C PRO A 259 12.86 0.60 -19.75
N PRO A 260 12.82 -0.75 -19.64
CA PRO A 260 14.03 -1.54 -19.47
C PRO A 260 15.03 -1.31 -20.63
N PRO A 261 16.35 -1.41 -20.38
CA PRO A 261 17.36 -1.27 -21.43
C PRO A 261 17.11 -2.25 -22.58
N SER A 262 17.04 -1.74 -23.81
CA SER A 262 16.73 -2.51 -25.03
C SER A 262 17.98 -3.12 -25.66
N VAL A 263 18.67 -4.02 -24.95
CA VAL A 263 19.84 -4.74 -25.47
C VAL A 263 19.67 -6.24 -25.27
N ASP A 264 20.19 -7.05 -26.21
CA ASP A 264 20.00 -8.52 -26.21
C ASP A 264 20.61 -9.19 -24.97
N PHE A 265 21.74 -8.66 -24.48
CA PHE A 265 22.44 -9.15 -23.30
C PHE A 265 22.83 -7.97 -22.40
N PRO A 266 21.90 -7.51 -21.54
CA PRO A 266 22.18 -6.35 -20.71
C PRO A 266 23.22 -6.71 -19.66
N GLU A 267 24.31 -5.92 -19.61
CA GLU A 267 25.31 -6.08 -18.56
C GLU A 267 24.67 -5.94 -17.17
N ARG A 268 25.09 -6.79 -16.23
CA ARG A 268 24.59 -6.77 -14.85
C ARG A 268 24.66 -5.38 -14.21
N THR A 269 25.74 -4.63 -14.46
CA THR A 269 25.90 -3.28 -13.89
C THR A 269 24.94 -2.27 -14.49
N MET A 270 24.57 -2.43 -15.76
CA MET A 270 23.58 -1.59 -16.43
C MET A 270 22.18 -1.85 -15.87
N MET A 271 21.79 -3.13 -15.71
CA MET A 271 20.51 -3.48 -15.08
C MET A 271 20.40 -2.95 -13.66
N GLY A 272 21.46 -3.08 -12.86
CA GLY A 272 21.46 -2.54 -11.49
C GLY A 272 21.28 -1.02 -11.42
N ARG A 273 21.87 -0.26 -12.37
CA ARG A 273 21.68 1.20 -12.45
C ARG A 273 20.26 1.56 -12.88
N TRP A 274 19.73 0.84 -13.87
CA TRP A 274 18.34 1.03 -14.31
C TRP A 274 17.35 0.72 -13.18
N GLU A 275 17.56 -0.39 -12.45
CA GLU A 275 16.75 -0.78 -11.32
C GLU A 275 16.78 0.29 -10.21
N ALA A 276 17.97 0.83 -9.90
CA ALA A 276 18.09 1.94 -8.95
C ALA A 276 17.28 3.17 -9.39
N GLY A 277 17.31 3.51 -10.68
CA GLY A 277 16.46 4.56 -11.26
C GLY A 277 14.97 4.24 -11.12
N CYS A 278 14.56 3.00 -11.37
CA CYS A 278 13.17 2.57 -11.23
C CYS A 278 12.66 2.69 -9.78
N LYS A 279 13.50 2.45 -8.77
CA LYS A 279 13.14 2.66 -7.36
C LYS A 279 12.87 4.15 -7.09
N LEU A 280 13.71 5.05 -7.61
CA LEU A 280 13.47 6.49 -7.52
C LEU A 280 12.20 6.94 -8.26
N GLU A 281 11.86 6.31 -9.39
CA GLU A 281 10.61 6.58 -10.11
C GLU A 281 9.38 6.17 -9.29
N MET A 282 9.43 5.04 -8.59
CA MET A 282 8.35 4.58 -7.69
C MET A 282 8.16 5.56 -6.54
N GLU A 283 9.25 6.06 -5.95
CA GLU A 283 9.20 7.07 -4.88
C GLU A 283 8.68 8.41 -5.41
N SER A 284 9.18 8.86 -6.55
CA SER A 284 8.78 10.10 -7.21
C SER A 284 7.28 10.11 -7.52
N LEU A 285 6.75 9.01 -8.06
CA LEU A 285 5.31 8.83 -8.27
C LEU A 285 4.53 9.09 -6.97
N ILE A 286 4.97 8.52 -5.86
CA ILE A 286 4.28 8.65 -4.58
C ILE A 286 4.36 10.07 -4.02
N PHE A 287 5.53 10.71 -4.05
CA PHE A 287 5.69 12.10 -3.64
C PHE A 287 4.82 13.05 -4.48
N HIS A 288 4.76 12.83 -5.80
CA HIS A 288 3.91 13.62 -6.68
C HIS A 288 2.42 13.40 -6.39
N GLU A 289 2.01 12.18 -6.04
CA GLU A 289 0.64 11.92 -5.58
C GLU A 289 0.33 12.68 -4.29
N TRP A 290 1.22 12.66 -3.29
CA TRP A 290 1.02 13.42 -2.04
C TRP A 290 0.92 14.93 -2.26
N SER A 291 1.69 15.47 -3.21
CA SER A 291 1.63 16.90 -3.57
C SER A 291 0.25 17.33 -4.09
N LYS A 292 -0.58 16.38 -4.56
CA LYS A 292 -1.94 16.63 -5.04
C LYS A 292 -3.01 16.30 -4.00
N ILE A 293 -2.79 15.28 -3.18
CA ILE A 293 -3.80 14.67 -2.28
C ILE A 293 -3.87 15.36 -0.90
N GLY A 294 -2.87 16.19 -0.55
CA GLY A 294 -2.81 16.93 0.72
C GLY A 294 -3.12 18.43 0.61
N LYS A 295 -3.85 18.90 -0.42
CA LYS A 295 -4.16 20.33 -0.54
C LYS A 295 -5.01 20.79 0.64
N LEU A 296 -4.38 21.51 1.56
CA LEU A 296 -5.07 22.22 2.62
C LEU A 296 -6.04 23.23 1.97
N PRO A 297 -7.30 23.33 2.43
CA PRO A 297 -8.26 24.29 1.87
C PRO A 297 -7.66 25.69 1.87
N HIS A 298 -7.72 26.37 0.72
CA HIS A 298 -7.27 27.75 0.59
C HIS A 298 -8.17 28.62 1.46
N ILE A 299 -7.59 29.19 2.52
CA ILE A 299 -8.26 30.21 3.32
C ILE A 299 -7.70 31.53 2.80
N PRO A 300 -8.46 32.28 1.98
CA PRO A 300 -8.00 33.60 1.55
C PRO A 300 -7.78 34.45 2.79
N HIS A 301 -6.61 35.07 2.89
CA HIS A 301 -6.40 36.11 3.89
C HIS A 301 -7.37 37.25 3.54
N LYS A 302 -8.29 37.57 4.46
CA LYS A 302 -9.02 38.84 4.39
C LYS A 302 -7.99 39.94 4.66
N SER A 303 -7.50 40.56 3.60
CA SER A 303 -6.80 41.85 3.64
C SER A 303 -7.75 42.94 4.10
#